data_AF-A0A928Q7N1-F1
#
_entry.id   AF-A0A928Q7N1-F1
#
_cell.length_a   1.000
_cell.length_b   1.000
_cell.length_c   1.000
_cell.angle_alpha   90.00
_cell.angle_beta   90.00
_cell.angle_gamma   90.00
#
_symmetry.space_group_name_H-M   'P 1'
#
loop_
_entity.id
_entity.type
_entity.pdbx_description
1 polymer ?
#
loop_
_entity_poly.entity_id
_entity_poly.type
_entity_poly.pdbx_seq_one_letter_code
_entity_poly.pdbx_strand_id
1 'polypeptide(L)'
;MNNKEKLKAAHKYATQMHEGQFRKGGKPYITHPCNVAEMLQKKGYGTDYQIAGLFHDLLEDTDAKESEIEKIGGTEVLKAVQLLTKQKGYDMSEYISGIKNNPIAKAVKAADRLDNLRSAIVTDNHFKQKYILESIDWYMDFDPEIPDAIMALADTLDNSLYEISRKSEASAVKTEKPEAFVLHGDICYSVSPDCMKTAENGYIVCENGKSKGVYETLPSEYSSLPLHDYSGKLIIPGLVDLHIHAPQYAFRGMGMDMELMEWLQNHAYPEEAKYSDCNYAERAYKIFAEAMKKSATTHACIFATRHRKATEILMELMEKTGIVSYVGKVNMDREAPEELREPTADYSVLDTFGWITNTAGRYERTKPILTPRFIPCCTPKLLEQLGELQTAYNLPVQSHLSENQSEIEFVKQLVPEAEFYGDAYDSYGLFGKEQSSGKPVKTIMAHCVYSADAEIQRMKKNGVFVAHCPASNTNLSSGIAPMKKYLDIGLNTGLGSDVAGGHTESMFTAIRNAVQMSKHYCHISGKKDCTLTFREAFYLATKGGGNFFGKVGSFEEGFEFSAVILDDSKIPSPEKLPITDRTERAVYSSLDLFGICAKYSWGKKIYENLQGDVK
;
A
#
# COMPACT_ATOMS: atom_id res chain seq x y z
N MET A 1 -7.00 25.39 52.13
CA MET A 1 -8.28 25.34 51.37
C MET A 1 -8.72 23.89 51.31
N ASN A 2 -9.99 23.61 51.57
CA ASN A 2 -10.56 22.30 51.26
C ASN A 2 -10.68 22.11 49.73
N ASN A 3 -10.92 20.89 49.26
CA ASN A 3 -10.96 20.57 47.82
C ASN A 3 -11.96 21.43 47.04
N LYS A 4 -13.13 21.73 47.64
CA LYS A 4 -14.19 22.54 47.02
C LYS A 4 -13.77 24.01 46.88
N GLU A 5 -13.07 24.54 47.86
CA GLU A 5 -12.50 25.90 47.83
C GLU A 5 -11.40 26.02 46.79
N LYS A 6 -10.48 25.04 46.71
CA LYS A 6 -9.42 25.02 45.70
C LYS A 6 -9.98 25.02 44.29
N LEU A 7 -10.96 24.16 44.00
CA LEU A 7 -11.57 24.07 42.68
C LEU A 7 -12.30 25.37 42.30
N LYS A 8 -12.98 26.01 43.25
CA LYS A 8 -13.62 27.32 43.04
C LYS A 8 -12.59 28.43 42.78
N ALA A 9 -11.47 28.43 43.50
CA ALA A 9 -10.38 29.38 43.28
C ALA A 9 -9.72 29.17 41.91
N ALA A 10 -9.49 27.91 41.52
CA ALA A 10 -8.93 27.56 40.22
C ALA A 10 -9.84 28.00 39.07
N HIS A 11 -11.14 27.69 39.13
CA HIS A 11 -12.12 28.11 38.13
C HIS A 11 -12.14 29.64 37.99
N LYS A 12 -12.16 30.37 39.11
CA LYS A 12 -12.15 31.83 39.11
C LYS A 12 -10.89 32.37 38.42
N TYR A 13 -9.72 31.83 38.78
CA TYR A 13 -8.44 32.27 38.21
C TYR A 13 -8.37 31.97 36.70
N ALA A 14 -8.71 30.76 36.27
CA ALA A 14 -8.74 30.39 34.86
C ALA A 14 -9.72 31.27 34.05
N THR A 15 -10.89 31.59 34.61
CA THR A 15 -11.87 32.49 33.98
C THR A 15 -11.30 33.89 33.75
N GLN A 16 -10.56 34.42 34.73
CA GLN A 16 -9.92 35.74 34.63
C GLN A 16 -8.81 35.76 33.57
N MET A 17 -7.98 34.71 33.53
CA MET A 17 -6.85 34.66 32.60
C MET A 17 -7.27 34.50 31.14
N HIS A 18 -8.34 33.75 30.86
CA HIS A 18 -8.89 33.57 29.52
C HIS A 18 -9.94 34.62 29.13
N GLU A 19 -10.07 35.71 29.89
CA GLU A 19 -11.02 36.77 29.58
C GLU A 19 -10.73 37.40 28.19
N GLY A 20 -11.76 37.52 27.35
CA GLY A 20 -11.62 38.04 25.98
C GLY A 20 -11.11 37.04 24.95
N GLN A 21 -10.77 35.80 25.33
CA GLN A 21 -10.39 34.74 24.39
C GLN A 21 -11.62 33.94 23.93
N PHE A 22 -11.61 33.50 22.67
CA PHE A 22 -12.70 32.75 22.05
C PHE A 22 -12.20 31.52 21.30
N ARG A 23 -12.97 30.42 21.35
CA ARG A 23 -12.74 29.24 20.51
C ARG A 23 -13.09 29.57 19.05
N LYS A 24 -12.60 28.75 18.12
CA LYS A 24 -12.92 28.87 16.68
C LYS A 24 -14.42 28.88 16.35
N GLY A 25 -15.26 28.29 17.20
CA GLY A 25 -16.73 28.33 17.08
C GLY A 25 -17.42 29.53 17.76
N GLY A 26 -16.67 30.54 18.21
CA GLY A 26 -17.19 31.77 18.81
C GLY A 26 -17.59 31.69 20.30
N LYS A 27 -17.47 30.53 20.95
CA LYS A 27 -17.70 30.38 22.40
C LYS A 27 -16.52 30.94 23.21
N PRO A 28 -16.73 31.50 24.42
CA PRO A 28 -15.64 31.90 25.31
C PRO A 28 -14.65 30.76 25.57
N TYR A 29 -13.35 31.05 25.56
CA TYR A 29 -12.31 30.02 25.64
C TYR A 29 -12.38 29.20 26.92
N ILE A 30 -12.71 29.82 28.05
CA ILE A 30 -12.90 29.16 29.36
C ILE A 30 -13.84 27.94 29.33
N THR A 31 -14.76 27.89 28.36
CA THR A 31 -15.62 26.71 28.17
C THR A 31 -14.81 25.43 27.90
N HIS A 32 -13.65 25.52 27.26
CA HIS A 32 -12.76 24.39 27.00
C HIS A 32 -12.09 23.85 28.28
N PRO A 33 -11.32 24.63 29.07
CA PRO A 33 -10.78 24.14 30.33
C PRO A 33 -11.84 23.61 31.30
N CYS A 34 -13.04 24.22 31.34
CA CYS A 34 -14.14 23.71 32.14
C CYS A 34 -14.65 22.34 31.67
N ASN A 35 -14.81 22.14 30.35
CA ASN A 35 -15.18 20.84 29.81
C ASN A 35 -14.12 19.77 30.13
N VAL A 36 -12.83 20.10 29.98
CA VAL A 36 -11.72 19.19 30.32
C VAL A 36 -11.81 18.76 31.79
N ALA A 37 -12.00 19.72 32.70
CA ALA A 37 -12.17 19.42 34.13
C ALA A 37 -13.42 18.58 34.42
N GLU A 38 -14.54 18.85 33.75
CA GLU A 38 -15.77 18.06 33.89
C GLU A 38 -15.60 16.62 33.37
N MET A 39 -14.89 16.42 32.26
CA MET A 39 -14.56 15.10 31.73
C MET A 39 -13.71 14.30 32.71
N LEU A 40 -12.70 14.93 33.31
CA LEU A 40 -11.87 14.32 34.33
C LEU A 40 -12.70 13.92 35.57
N GLN A 41 -13.60 14.80 36.01
CA GLN A 41 -14.51 14.50 37.11
C GLN A 41 -15.41 13.29 36.81
N LYS A 42 -16.02 13.23 35.60
CA LYS A 42 -16.89 12.13 35.17
C LYS A 42 -16.16 10.79 35.10
N LYS A 43 -14.87 10.81 34.77
CA LYS A 43 -13.98 9.63 34.78
C LYS A 43 -13.46 9.25 36.17
N GLY A 44 -13.89 9.95 37.22
CA GLY A 44 -13.53 9.65 38.61
C GLY A 44 -12.19 10.22 39.07
N TYR A 45 -11.56 11.10 38.28
CA TYR A 45 -10.29 11.73 38.69
C TYR A 45 -10.50 12.77 39.80
N GLY A 46 -9.52 12.84 40.71
CA GLY A 46 -9.56 13.69 41.90
C GLY A 46 -9.43 15.19 41.61
N THR A 47 -9.53 16.00 42.65
CA THR A 47 -9.53 17.47 42.58
C THR A 47 -8.29 18.03 41.87
N ASP A 48 -7.11 17.48 42.11
CA ASP A 48 -5.86 17.99 41.51
C ASP A 48 -5.84 17.81 39.99
N TYR A 49 -6.43 16.73 39.46
CA TYR A 49 -6.60 16.52 38.02
C TYR A 49 -7.56 17.55 37.42
N GLN A 50 -8.67 17.81 38.10
CA GLN A 50 -9.65 18.81 37.67
C GLN A 50 -9.05 20.23 37.67
N ILE A 51 -8.25 20.57 38.69
CA ILE A 51 -7.53 21.85 38.74
C ILE A 51 -6.49 21.93 37.63
N ALA A 52 -5.69 20.87 37.40
CA ALA A 52 -4.76 20.84 36.28
C ALA A 52 -5.47 20.98 34.93
N GLY A 53 -6.65 20.36 34.76
CA GLY A 53 -7.51 20.54 33.58
C GLY A 53 -8.00 21.97 33.40
N LEU A 54 -8.31 22.70 34.48
CA LEU A 54 -8.63 24.13 34.40
C LEU A 54 -7.42 25.00 34.04
N PHE A 55 -6.20 24.52 34.31
CA PHE A 55 -4.97 25.30 34.19
C PHE A 55 -4.08 24.94 32.99
N HIS A 56 -4.40 23.89 32.25
CA HIS A 56 -3.48 23.27 31.29
C HIS A 56 -2.96 24.21 30.19
N ASP A 57 -3.77 25.16 29.75
CA ASP A 57 -3.41 26.14 28.70
C ASP A 57 -2.90 27.48 29.27
N LEU A 58 -2.93 27.67 30.59
CA LEU A 58 -2.66 29.00 31.16
C LEU A 58 -1.27 29.53 30.86
N LEU A 59 -0.25 28.68 30.92
CA LEU A 59 1.13 29.10 30.65
C LEU A 59 1.43 29.22 29.15
N GLU A 60 0.59 28.64 28.28
CA GLU A 60 0.74 28.68 26.83
C GLU A 60 0.03 29.89 26.22
N ASP A 61 -1.20 30.17 26.67
CA ASP A 61 -2.12 31.10 26.01
C ASP A 61 -2.35 32.41 26.79
N THR A 62 -1.79 32.56 28.00
CA THR A 62 -2.05 33.72 28.87
C THR A 62 -0.77 34.22 29.55
N ASP A 63 -0.86 35.32 30.31
CA ASP A 63 0.23 35.84 31.15
C ASP A 63 0.20 35.29 32.60
N ALA A 64 -0.40 34.11 32.79
CA ALA A 64 -0.50 33.45 34.08
C ALA A 64 0.89 33.15 34.68
N LYS A 65 1.01 33.28 36.00
CA LYS A 65 2.26 33.03 36.72
C LYS A 65 2.25 31.66 37.38
N GLU A 66 3.36 30.92 37.25
CA GLU A 66 3.58 29.64 37.92
C GLU A 66 3.33 29.72 39.44
N SER A 67 3.72 30.84 40.08
CA SER A 67 3.52 31.06 41.52
C SER A 67 2.06 31.05 41.95
N GLU A 68 1.13 31.53 41.11
CA GLU A 68 -0.31 31.49 41.42
C GLU A 68 -0.90 30.10 41.12
N ILE A 69 -0.41 29.40 40.10
CA ILE A 69 -0.76 28.00 39.83
C ILE A 69 -0.37 27.11 41.01
N GLU A 70 0.86 27.23 41.52
CA GLU A 70 1.33 26.45 42.68
C GLU A 70 0.56 26.80 43.95
N LYS A 71 0.27 28.08 44.18
CA LYS A 71 -0.49 28.53 45.35
C LYS A 71 -1.92 27.97 45.39
N ILE A 72 -2.57 27.83 44.24
CA ILE A 72 -3.96 27.33 44.14
C ILE A 72 -3.98 25.79 44.06
N GLY A 73 -3.23 25.22 43.12
CA GLY A 73 -3.25 23.79 42.80
C GLY A 73 -2.24 22.94 43.56
N GLY A 74 -1.15 23.54 44.04
CA GLY A 74 -0.02 22.83 44.64
C GLY A 74 1.04 22.44 43.60
N THR A 75 2.18 21.96 44.10
CA THR A 75 3.37 21.66 43.31
C THR A 75 3.14 20.57 42.25
N GLU A 76 2.34 19.54 42.55
CA GLU A 76 2.07 18.46 41.58
C GLU A 76 1.20 18.93 40.41
N VAL A 77 0.26 19.86 40.65
CA VAL A 77 -0.51 20.50 39.58
C VAL A 77 0.40 21.38 38.72
N LEU A 78 1.27 22.19 39.32
CA LEU A 78 2.21 23.03 38.57
C LEU A 78 3.09 22.17 37.64
N LYS A 79 3.68 21.08 38.16
CA LYS A 79 4.49 20.16 37.34
C LYS A 79 3.71 19.59 36.15
N ALA A 80 2.45 19.21 36.36
CA ALA A 80 1.61 18.69 35.29
C ALA A 80 1.31 19.77 34.23
N VAL A 81 0.99 21.00 34.64
CA VAL A 81 0.74 22.12 33.73
C VAL A 81 2.00 22.49 32.93
N GLN A 82 3.18 22.48 33.56
CA GLN A 82 4.45 22.70 32.88
C GLN A 82 4.71 21.67 31.77
N LEU A 83 4.41 20.39 32.03
CA LEU A 83 4.54 19.32 31.03
C LEU A 83 3.52 19.45 29.89
N LEU A 84 2.34 20.03 30.16
CA LEU A 84 1.28 20.23 29.16
C LEU A 84 1.54 21.42 28.25
N THR A 85 2.35 22.39 28.71
CA THR A 85 2.65 23.64 28.00
C THR A 85 3.69 23.41 26.90
N LYS A 86 3.39 23.81 25.66
CA LYS A 86 4.35 23.74 24.55
C LYS A 86 5.32 24.93 24.59
N GLN A 87 6.60 24.66 24.81
CA GLN A 87 7.65 25.68 24.72
C GLN A 87 8.04 25.95 23.26
N LYS A 88 8.49 27.17 22.95
CA LYS A 88 8.92 27.51 21.59
C LYS A 88 10.08 26.62 21.13
N GLY A 89 9.88 25.86 20.05
CA GLY A 89 10.89 24.97 19.48
C GLY A 89 10.95 23.57 20.11
N TYR A 90 9.91 23.16 20.85
CA TYR A 90 9.83 21.83 21.45
C TYR A 90 9.93 20.69 20.42
N ASP A 91 10.56 19.58 20.82
CA ASP A 91 10.45 18.31 20.10
C ASP A 91 9.17 17.58 20.52
N MET A 92 8.40 17.14 19.54
CA MET A 92 7.10 16.50 19.78
C MET A 92 7.23 15.17 20.51
N SER A 93 8.28 14.40 20.24
CA SER A 93 8.52 13.09 20.87
C SER A 93 8.90 13.27 22.34
N GLU A 94 9.79 14.21 22.64
CA GLU A 94 10.16 14.56 24.02
C GLU A 94 8.96 15.09 24.81
N TYR A 95 8.15 15.97 24.20
CA TYR A 95 6.93 16.51 24.79
C TYR A 95 5.93 15.41 25.17
N ILE A 96 5.63 14.50 24.24
CA ILE A 96 4.70 13.38 24.49
C ILE A 96 5.25 12.42 25.54
N SER A 97 6.54 12.12 25.49
CA SER A 97 7.20 11.25 26.49
C SER A 97 7.10 11.84 27.90
N GLY A 98 7.36 13.15 28.04
CA GLY A 98 7.21 13.86 29.31
C GLY A 98 5.79 13.76 29.88
N ILE A 99 4.77 13.94 29.03
CA ILE A 99 3.37 13.84 29.43
C ILE A 99 3.00 12.40 29.84
N LYS A 100 3.42 11.38 29.07
CA LYS A 100 3.09 9.97 29.36
C LYS A 100 3.61 9.50 30.72
N ASN A 101 4.72 10.07 31.19
CA ASN A 101 5.35 9.74 32.47
C ASN A 101 4.72 10.45 33.69
N ASN A 102 3.77 11.38 33.49
CA ASN A 102 3.06 12.05 34.57
C ASN A 102 1.55 11.70 34.54
N PRO A 103 1.00 11.03 35.56
CA PRO A 103 -0.41 10.60 35.57
C PRO A 103 -1.43 11.74 35.41
N ILE A 104 -1.18 12.90 36.04
CA ILE A 104 -2.06 14.07 35.94
C ILE A 104 -1.99 14.64 34.52
N ALA A 105 -0.78 14.86 34.00
CA ALA A 105 -0.59 15.41 32.66
C ALA A 105 -1.18 14.48 31.59
N LYS A 106 -0.98 13.16 31.68
CA LYS A 106 -1.54 12.19 30.74
C LYS A 106 -3.06 12.25 30.71
N ALA A 107 -3.72 12.21 31.87
CA ALA A 107 -5.18 12.25 31.97
C ALA A 107 -5.74 13.58 31.45
N VAL A 108 -5.13 14.71 31.82
CA VAL A 108 -5.52 16.03 31.33
C VAL A 108 -5.34 16.12 29.82
N LYS A 109 -4.21 15.65 29.28
CA LYS A 109 -3.96 15.71 27.83
C LYS A 109 -4.94 14.85 27.03
N ALA A 110 -5.34 13.72 27.58
CA ALA A 110 -6.37 12.88 26.98
C ALA A 110 -7.73 13.60 26.92
N ALA A 111 -8.16 14.20 28.04
CA ALA A 111 -9.41 14.95 28.11
C ALA A 111 -9.39 16.21 27.22
N ASP A 112 -8.29 16.96 27.21
CA ASP A 112 -8.00 18.06 26.28
C ASP A 112 -8.18 17.60 24.82
N ARG A 113 -7.46 16.56 24.42
CA ARG A 113 -7.49 16.04 23.05
C ARG A 113 -8.90 15.64 22.62
N LEU A 114 -9.65 14.98 23.50
CA LEU A 114 -11.03 14.58 23.25
C LEU A 114 -11.98 15.78 23.07
N ASP A 115 -11.93 16.77 23.97
CA ASP A 115 -12.78 17.97 23.82
C ASP A 115 -12.45 18.72 22.53
N ASN A 116 -11.16 18.82 22.19
CA ASN A 116 -10.73 19.47 20.97
C ASN A 116 -11.17 18.72 19.70
N LEU A 117 -11.04 17.38 19.64
CA LEU A 117 -11.56 16.56 18.54
C LEU A 117 -13.08 16.77 18.37
N ARG A 118 -13.85 16.72 19.45
CA ARG A 118 -15.31 16.91 19.44
C ARG A 118 -15.72 18.31 18.99
N SER A 119 -14.94 19.32 19.34
CA SER A 119 -15.21 20.71 18.97
C SER A 119 -14.78 21.08 17.55
N ALA A 120 -13.85 20.33 16.95
CA ALA A 120 -13.28 20.63 15.64
C ALA A 120 -14.29 20.46 14.49
N ILE A 121 -15.46 19.86 14.73
CA ILE A 121 -16.52 19.67 13.74
C ILE A 121 -16.95 20.97 13.03
N VAL A 122 -16.88 22.12 13.72
CA VAL A 122 -17.26 23.45 13.19
C VAL A 122 -16.14 24.17 12.44
N THR A 123 -14.96 23.55 12.32
CA THR A 123 -13.79 24.15 11.64
C THR A 123 -13.74 23.77 10.15
N ASP A 124 -12.83 24.38 9.40
CA ASP A 124 -12.59 24.03 8.00
C ASP A 124 -11.95 22.64 7.84
N ASN A 125 -12.14 22.01 6.66
CA ASN A 125 -11.64 20.65 6.39
C ASN A 125 -10.11 20.55 6.51
N HIS A 126 -9.37 21.60 6.19
CA HIS A 126 -7.90 21.58 6.31
C HIS A 126 -7.49 21.46 7.78
N PHE A 127 -8.12 22.22 8.67
CA PHE A 127 -7.88 22.09 10.11
C PHE A 127 -8.29 20.72 10.65
N LYS A 128 -9.48 20.21 10.28
CA LYS A 128 -9.93 18.88 10.68
C LYS A 128 -8.93 17.79 10.31
N GLN A 129 -8.50 17.77 9.05
CA GLN A 129 -7.50 16.80 8.55
C GLN A 129 -6.19 16.87 9.33
N LYS A 130 -5.63 18.08 9.46
CA LYS A 130 -4.39 18.28 10.22
C LYS A 130 -4.53 17.78 11.66
N TYR A 131 -5.66 18.07 12.30
CA TYR A 131 -5.89 17.70 13.69
C TYR A 131 -6.11 16.20 13.88
N ILE A 132 -6.82 15.55 12.94
CA ILE A 132 -6.96 14.09 12.88
C ILE A 132 -5.59 13.44 12.75
N LEU A 133 -4.78 13.87 11.79
CA LEU A 133 -3.44 13.31 11.55
C LEU A 133 -2.53 13.46 12.78
N GLU A 134 -2.51 14.63 13.41
CA GLU A 134 -1.75 14.83 14.65
C GLU A 134 -2.26 13.90 15.78
N SER A 135 -3.57 13.67 15.84
CA SER A 135 -4.20 12.79 16.84
C SER A 135 -3.84 11.32 16.63
N ILE A 136 -3.85 10.87 15.37
CA ILE A 136 -3.38 9.54 14.96
C ILE A 136 -1.91 9.38 15.34
N ASP A 137 -1.07 10.38 15.05
CA ASP A 137 0.38 10.26 15.21
C ASP A 137 0.86 10.18 16.66
N TRP A 138 0.15 10.85 17.57
CA TRP A 138 0.69 11.11 18.91
C TRP A 138 -0.23 10.72 20.06
N TYR A 139 -1.54 10.55 19.82
CA TYR A 139 -2.53 10.55 20.90
C TYR A 139 -3.47 9.33 20.93
N MET A 140 -3.39 8.39 19.99
CA MET A 140 -4.29 7.22 19.96
C MET A 140 -4.26 6.36 21.24
N ASP A 141 -3.12 6.29 21.95
CA ASP A 141 -2.94 5.47 23.15
C ASP A 141 -3.15 6.23 24.48
N PHE A 142 -3.60 7.48 24.41
CA PHE A 142 -3.84 8.30 25.60
C PHE A 142 -5.15 7.92 26.32
N ASP A 143 -6.20 7.58 25.56
CA ASP A 143 -7.51 7.23 26.09
C ASP A 143 -8.32 6.43 25.05
N PRO A 144 -9.06 5.38 25.47
CA PRO A 144 -9.80 4.51 24.55
C PRO A 144 -10.92 5.23 23.78
N GLU A 145 -11.39 6.41 24.21
CA GLU A 145 -12.40 7.18 23.47
C GLU A 145 -11.79 8.01 22.32
N ILE A 146 -10.46 8.16 22.25
CA ILE A 146 -9.81 9.00 21.22
C ILE A 146 -10.02 8.44 19.81
N PRO A 147 -9.83 7.13 19.55
CA PRO A 147 -10.11 6.54 18.24
C PRO A 147 -11.54 6.85 17.73
N ASP A 148 -12.56 6.67 18.58
CA ASP A 148 -13.96 6.96 18.22
C ASP A 148 -14.17 8.46 17.91
N ALA A 149 -13.54 9.35 18.68
CA ALA A 149 -13.61 10.78 18.44
C ALA A 149 -12.91 11.21 17.13
N ILE A 150 -11.83 10.52 16.75
CA ILE A 150 -11.17 10.73 15.46
C ILE A 150 -12.10 10.29 14.32
N MET A 151 -12.68 9.09 14.41
CA MET A 151 -13.62 8.58 13.40
C MET A 151 -14.81 9.51 13.22
N ALA A 152 -15.46 9.93 14.32
CA ALA A 152 -16.58 10.85 14.27
C ALA A 152 -16.22 12.20 13.63
N LEU A 153 -14.98 12.69 13.82
CA LEU A 153 -14.51 13.90 13.16
C LEU A 153 -14.21 13.66 11.68
N ALA A 154 -13.61 12.51 11.34
CA ALA A 154 -13.31 12.10 9.98
C ALA A 154 -14.58 11.94 9.13
N ASP A 155 -15.67 11.42 9.69
CA ASP A 155 -16.98 11.31 9.03
C ASP A 155 -17.58 12.67 8.63
N THR A 156 -17.13 13.76 9.28
CA THR A 156 -17.56 15.13 8.97
C THR A 156 -16.71 15.79 7.89
N LEU A 157 -15.62 15.13 7.46
CA LEU A 157 -14.93 15.52 6.26
C LEU A 157 -15.87 15.17 5.12
N ASP A 158 -16.45 16.21 4.51
CA ASP A 158 -17.13 16.05 3.23
C ASP A 158 -16.17 15.26 2.33
N ASN A 159 -16.66 14.21 1.66
CA ASN A 159 -15.91 13.24 0.83
C ASN A 159 -15.09 13.90 -0.30
N SER A 160 -14.90 15.22 -0.26
CA SER A 160 -13.96 16.07 -0.99
C SER A 160 -12.51 15.59 -1.06
N LEU A 161 -12.08 14.56 -0.32
CA LEU A 161 -10.83 13.85 -0.65
C LEU A 161 -10.96 13.04 -1.95
N TYR A 162 -12.15 12.51 -2.23
CA TYR A 162 -12.55 11.96 -3.53
C TYR A 162 -12.59 13.04 -4.62
N GLU A 163 -12.90 14.29 -4.26
CA GLU A 163 -12.70 15.43 -5.17
C GLU A 163 -11.23 15.83 -5.32
N ILE A 164 -10.36 15.56 -4.34
CA ILE A 164 -8.90 15.75 -4.48
C ILE A 164 -8.28 14.65 -5.35
N SER A 165 -8.82 13.41 -5.35
CA SER A 165 -8.42 12.38 -6.32
C SER A 165 -8.99 12.64 -7.73
N ARG A 166 -10.17 13.27 -7.86
CA ARG A 166 -10.63 13.80 -9.17
C ARG A 166 -9.94 15.10 -9.57
N LYS A 167 -9.53 15.94 -8.61
CA LYS A 167 -8.63 17.08 -8.83
C LYS A 167 -7.18 16.61 -8.92
N SER A 168 -6.80 15.35 -8.81
CA SER A 168 -5.52 14.89 -9.35
C SER A 168 -5.65 14.50 -10.83
N GLU A 169 -6.87 14.17 -11.29
CA GLU A 169 -7.20 14.19 -12.72
C GLU A 169 -7.35 15.62 -13.29
N ALA A 170 -7.77 16.61 -12.48
CA ALA A 170 -8.04 17.99 -12.94
C ALA A 170 -7.09 19.11 -12.41
N SER A 171 -6.35 18.88 -11.34
CA SER A 171 -5.26 19.71 -10.80
C SER A 171 -3.98 18.90 -10.94
N ALA A 172 -3.46 18.95 -12.17
CA ALA A 172 -2.18 18.38 -12.48
C ALA A 172 -1.13 18.98 -11.53
N VAL A 173 -0.47 18.14 -10.70
CA VAL A 173 1.00 18.24 -10.63
C VAL A 173 1.41 18.40 -12.08
N LYS A 174 1.93 19.56 -12.51
CA LYS A 174 2.16 19.88 -13.93
C LYS A 174 2.75 18.66 -14.62
N THR A 175 1.90 17.88 -15.29
CA THR A 175 2.33 16.64 -15.91
C THR A 175 2.96 17.12 -17.20
N GLU A 176 4.28 17.09 -17.27
CA GLU A 176 4.94 17.15 -18.56
C GLU A 176 4.35 15.99 -19.36
N LYS A 177 3.49 16.33 -20.32
CA LYS A 177 2.90 15.38 -21.24
C LYS A 177 4.06 14.54 -21.79
N PRO A 178 3.98 13.20 -21.72
CA PRO A 178 5.01 12.37 -22.28
C PRO A 178 5.22 12.78 -23.74
N GLU A 179 6.47 13.12 -24.09
CA GLU A 179 6.80 13.48 -25.46
C GLU A 179 6.41 12.34 -26.40
N ALA A 180 5.96 12.69 -27.60
CA ALA A 180 5.71 11.68 -28.63
C ALA A 180 7.05 11.18 -29.18
N PHE A 181 7.19 9.89 -29.39
CA PHE A 181 8.41 9.27 -29.94
C PHE A 181 8.08 7.97 -30.66
N VAL A 182 9.08 7.45 -31.38
CA VAL A 182 9.03 6.18 -32.09
C VAL A 182 10.15 5.29 -31.58
N LEU A 183 9.84 4.03 -31.28
CA LEU A 183 10.85 2.99 -31.07
C LEU A 183 10.97 2.15 -32.35
N HIS A 184 12.20 1.80 -32.73
CA HIS A 184 12.47 0.89 -33.84
C HIS A 184 13.28 -0.32 -33.37
N GLY A 185 12.90 -1.54 -33.78
CA GLY A 185 13.55 -2.79 -33.38
C GLY A 185 12.67 -4.03 -33.65
N ASP A 186 13.03 -5.16 -33.05
CA ASP A 186 12.28 -6.42 -33.21
C ASP A 186 11.21 -6.56 -32.13
N ILE A 187 9.94 -6.43 -32.53
CA ILE A 187 8.84 -6.20 -31.58
C ILE A 187 8.06 -7.49 -31.35
N CYS A 188 7.69 -7.77 -30.10
CA CYS A 188 6.94 -8.97 -29.71
C CYS A 188 5.96 -8.68 -28.56
N TYR A 189 4.66 -8.95 -28.74
CA TYR A 189 3.63 -8.67 -27.72
C TYR A 189 2.43 -9.60 -27.83
N SER A 190 1.70 -9.80 -26.72
CA SER A 190 0.48 -10.62 -26.68
C SER A 190 -0.77 -9.79 -26.98
N VAL A 191 -1.68 -10.33 -27.79
CA VAL A 191 -3.04 -9.77 -27.99
C VAL A 191 -4.13 -10.61 -27.32
N SER A 192 -3.88 -11.90 -27.11
CA SER A 192 -4.71 -12.84 -26.34
C SER A 192 -3.79 -13.89 -25.69
N PRO A 193 -4.30 -14.78 -24.83
CA PRO A 193 -3.48 -15.82 -24.21
C PRO A 193 -2.74 -16.73 -25.22
N ASP A 194 -3.35 -16.99 -26.37
CA ASP A 194 -2.85 -17.90 -27.41
C ASP A 194 -2.18 -17.19 -28.60
N CYS A 195 -2.32 -15.86 -28.71
CA CYS A 195 -1.85 -15.07 -29.84
C CYS A 195 -0.82 -14.01 -29.44
N MET A 196 0.39 -14.16 -29.99
CA MET A 196 1.44 -13.14 -29.99
C MET A 196 1.58 -12.55 -31.39
N LYS A 197 1.81 -11.24 -31.46
CA LYS A 197 2.15 -10.52 -32.69
C LYS A 197 3.61 -10.10 -32.66
N THR A 198 4.24 -10.13 -33.83
CA THR A 198 5.63 -9.71 -34.01
C THR A 198 5.78 -8.76 -35.20
N ALA A 199 6.80 -7.92 -35.16
CA ALA A 199 7.25 -7.12 -36.31
C ALA A 199 8.79 -7.08 -36.32
N GLU A 200 9.40 -7.63 -37.38
CA GLU A 200 10.86 -7.60 -37.59
C GLU A 200 11.28 -6.23 -38.12
N ASN A 201 12.27 -5.60 -37.48
CA ASN A 201 12.65 -4.21 -37.73
C ASN A 201 11.43 -3.26 -37.84
N GLY A 202 10.48 -3.44 -36.94
CA GLY A 202 9.25 -2.67 -36.91
C GLY A 202 9.36 -1.40 -36.10
N TYR A 203 8.28 -0.63 -36.10
CA TYR A 203 8.14 0.64 -35.41
C TYR A 203 6.99 0.58 -34.42
N ILE A 204 7.18 1.10 -33.20
CA ILE A 204 6.10 1.36 -32.25
C ILE A 204 6.04 2.86 -31.99
N VAL A 205 4.86 3.44 -32.11
CA VAL A 205 4.66 4.88 -31.92
C VAL A 205 4.02 5.12 -30.55
N CYS A 206 4.60 6.02 -29.77
CA CYS A 206 4.03 6.53 -28.53
C CYS A 206 3.60 7.98 -28.71
N GLU A 207 2.35 8.30 -28.35
CA GLU A 207 1.87 9.68 -28.24
C GLU A 207 1.07 9.86 -26.95
N ASN A 208 1.39 10.91 -26.18
CA ASN A 208 0.72 11.22 -24.91
C ASN A 208 0.69 10.00 -23.94
N GLY A 209 1.79 9.24 -23.90
CA GLY A 209 1.92 8.05 -23.07
C GLY A 209 1.12 6.83 -23.51
N LYS A 210 0.57 6.83 -24.73
CA LYS A 210 -0.20 5.71 -25.28
C LYS A 210 0.44 5.16 -26.55
N SER A 211 0.33 3.86 -26.75
CA SER A 211 0.67 3.20 -28.01
C SER A 211 -0.32 3.64 -29.10
N LYS A 212 0.20 3.99 -30.26
CA LYS A 212 -0.57 4.15 -31.51
C LYS A 212 -0.57 2.89 -32.37
N GLY A 213 0.13 1.85 -31.93
CA GLY A 213 0.22 0.58 -32.63
C GLY A 213 1.65 0.26 -33.05
N VAL A 214 1.76 -0.91 -33.68
CA VAL A 214 2.99 -1.46 -34.24
C VAL A 214 2.88 -1.45 -35.76
N TYR A 215 3.92 -1.01 -36.44
CA TYR A 215 3.97 -0.84 -37.89
C TYR A 215 5.21 -1.51 -38.48
N GLU A 216 5.07 -2.19 -39.61
CA GLU A 216 6.21 -2.72 -40.39
C GLU A 216 6.95 -1.61 -41.15
N THR A 217 6.25 -0.53 -41.49
CA THR A 217 6.81 0.68 -42.10
C THR A 217 6.24 1.88 -41.37
N LEU A 218 7.11 2.79 -40.93
CA LEU A 218 6.69 3.98 -40.18
C LEU A 218 5.74 4.85 -41.04
N PRO A 219 4.49 5.09 -40.59
CA PRO A 219 3.59 6.00 -41.28
C PRO A 219 4.16 7.41 -41.41
N SER A 220 3.96 8.05 -42.57
CA SER A 220 4.52 9.37 -42.87
C SER A 220 4.14 10.46 -41.86
N GLU A 221 2.97 10.37 -41.24
CA GLU A 221 2.50 11.30 -40.20
C GLU A 221 3.37 11.28 -38.93
N TYR A 222 4.07 10.18 -38.66
CA TYR A 222 4.97 10.03 -37.52
C TYR A 222 6.45 10.24 -37.86
N SER A 223 6.77 10.54 -39.12
CA SER A 223 8.16 10.66 -39.61
C SER A 223 8.97 11.79 -38.97
N SER A 224 8.28 12.80 -38.40
CA SER A 224 8.91 13.91 -37.68
C SER A 224 9.11 13.64 -36.18
N LEU A 225 8.59 12.54 -35.64
CA LEU A 225 8.75 12.20 -34.24
C LEU A 225 10.20 11.75 -33.94
N PRO A 226 10.74 12.03 -32.74
CA PRO A 226 12.01 11.48 -32.29
C PRO A 226 12.04 9.95 -32.43
N LEU A 227 13.03 9.44 -33.16
CA LEU A 227 13.25 8.01 -33.34
C LEU A 227 14.33 7.51 -32.39
N HIS A 228 13.99 6.55 -31.53
CA HIS A 228 14.94 5.79 -30.73
C HIS A 228 15.19 4.45 -31.40
N ASP A 229 16.35 4.31 -32.02
CA ASP A 229 16.73 3.13 -32.79
C ASP A 229 17.37 2.06 -31.89
N TYR A 230 16.69 0.92 -31.80
CA TYR A 230 17.14 -0.29 -31.14
C TYR A 230 17.21 -1.46 -32.13
N SER A 231 17.57 -1.20 -33.40
CA SER A 231 17.81 -2.20 -34.43
C SER A 231 18.57 -3.42 -33.91
N GLY A 232 18.06 -4.62 -34.23
CA GLY A 232 18.62 -5.90 -33.79
C GLY A 232 18.30 -6.30 -32.35
N LYS A 233 17.69 -5.43 -31.53
CA LYS A 233 17.26 -5.73 -30.16
C LYS A 233 15.78 -6.10 -30.11
N LEU A 234 15.41 -6.90 -29.10
CA LEU A 234 14.02 -7.22 -28.82
C LEU A 234 13.33 -6.07 -28.07
N ILE A 235 12.10 -5.76 -28.45
CA ILE A 235 11.20 -4.83 -27.76
C ILE A 235 9.95 -5.60 -27.34
N ILE A 236 9.75 -5.70 -26.03
CA ILE A 236 8.58 -6.36 -25.42
C ILE A 236 7.79 -5.37 -24.55
N PRO A 237 6.49 -5.61 -24.29
CA PRO A 237 5.75 -4.84 -23.30
C PRO A 237 6.44 -4.88 -21.94
N GLY A 238 6.29 -3.79 -21.20
CA GLY A 238 6.65 -3.76 -19.78
C GLY A 238 5.94 -4.86 -19.00
N LEU A 239 6.68 -5.55 -18.13
CA LEU A 239 6.11 -6.65 -17.35
C LEU A 239 5.34 -6.12 -16.13
N VAL A 240 4.37 -6.90 -15.69
CA VAL A 240 3.45 -6.58 -14.60
C VAL A 240 3.61 -7.60 -13.48
N ASP A 241 3.97 -7.12 -12.30
CA ASP A 241 4.08 -7.92 -11.08
C ASP A 241 2.87 -7.64 -10.18
N LEU A 242 1.93 -8.58 -10.10
CA LEU A 242 0.72 -8.38 -9.29
C LEU A 242 0.93 -8.63 -7.80
N HIS A 243 2.09 -9.13 -7.37
CA HIS A 243 2.31 -9.43 -5.97
C HIS A 243 3.80 -9.51 -5.61
N ILE A 244 4.26 -8.60 -4.76
CA ILE A 244 5.63 -8.57 -4.24
C ILE A 244 5.66 -7.90 -2.85
N HIS A 245 6.48 -8.41 -1.92
CA HIS A 245 6.71 -7.76 -0.61
C HIS A 245 8.01 -6.98 -0.64
N ALA A 246 7.90 -5.65 -0.71
CA ALA A 246 9.07 -4.77 -0.64
C ALA A 246 9.93 -4.98 0.62
N PRO A 247 9.38 -5.13 1.84
CA PRO A 247 10.22 -5.19 3.04
C PRO A 247 11.07 -6.45 3.10
N GLN A 248 10.65 -7.50 2.42
CA GLN A 248 11.30 -8.80 2.44
C GLN A 248 12.45 -8.91 1.42
N TYR A 249 12.59 -7.93 0.52
CA TYR A 249 13.63 -7.93 -0.52
C TYR A 249 15.04 -8.14 0.04
N ALA A 250 15.31 -7.62 1.24
CA ALA A 250 16.63 -7.67 1.87
C ALA A 250 17.16 -9.09 2.16
N PHE A 251 16.29 -10.09 2.33
CA PHE A 251 16.68 -11.48 2.61
C PHE A 251 16.24 -12.48 1.53
N ARG A 252 15.76 -11.99 0.38
CA ARG A 252 15.33 -12.85 -0.74
C ARG A 252 16.33 -13.97 -1.04
N GLY A 253 15.82 -15.20 -1.14
CA GLY A 253 16.64 -16.40 -1.33
C GLY A 253 17.23 -17.02 -0.05
N MET A 254 16.91 -16.52 1.14
CA MET A 254 17.30 -17.11 2.42
C MET A 254 16.13 -17.84 3.10
N GLY A 255 16.41 -18.94 3.81
CA GLY A 255 15.41 -19.68 4.59
C GLY A 255 14.47 -20.56 3.76
N MET A 256 14.83 -20.90 2.52
CA MET A 256 13.97 -21.63 1.56
C MET A 256 13.87 -23.15 1.82
N ASP A 257 14.35 -23.62 2.97
CA ASP A 257 14.24 -25.01 3.41
C ASP A 257 13.07 -25.21 4.41
N MET A 258 12.20 -24.19 4.56
CA MET A 258 11.09 -24.13 5.51
C MET A 258 9.74 -24.00 4.79
N GLU A 259 8.65 -24.46 5.42
CA GLU A 259 7.29 -24.16 4.98
C GLU A 259 6.85 -22.75 5.41
N LEU A 260 5.79 -22.23 4.77
CA LEU A 260 5.28 -20.86 4.94
C LEU A 260 5.24 -20.36 6.40
N MET A 261 4.57 -21.09 7.30
CA MET A 261 4.35 -20.61 8.67
C MET A 261 5.64 -20.54 9.49
N GLU A 262 6.54 -21.51 9.33
CA GLU A 262 7.86 -21.51 9.97
C GLU A 262 8.74 -20.39 9.39
N TRP A 263 8.72 -20.23 8.07
CA TRP A 263 9.46 -19.18 7.35
C TRP A 263 9.02 -17.77 7.76
N LEU A 264 7.72 -17.55 7.91
CA LEU A 264 7.18 -16.27 8.40
C LEU A 264 7.73 -15.92 9.79
N GLN A 265 7.75 -16.88 10.72
CA GLN A 265 8.22 -16.67 12.08
C GLN A 265 9.73 -16.45 12.16
N ASN A 266 10.52 -17.21 11.38
CA ASN A 266 11.97 -17.20 11.46
C ASN A 266 12.64 -16.10 10.62
N HIS A 267 11.98 -15.64 9.55
CA HIS A 267 12.58 -14.71 8.58
C HIS A 267 11.72 -13.48 8.29
N ALA A 268 10.50 -13.66 7.79
CA ALA A 268 9.71 -12.53 7.29
C ALA A 268 9.32 -11.55 8.40
N TYR A 269 8.77 -12.02 9.52
CA TYR A 269 8.34 -11.14 10.61
C TYR A 269 9.51 -10.43 11.31
N PRO A 270 10.63 -11.10 11.66
CA PRO A 270 11.79 -10.40 12.21
C PRO A 270 12.36 -9.32 11.29
N GLU A 271 12.30 -9.53 9.97
CA GLU A 271 12.75 -8.52 9.01
C GLU A 271 11.76 -7.35 8.91
N GLU A 272 10.48 -7.62 8.76
CA GLU A 272 9.44 -6.60 8.65
C GLU A 272 9.37 -5.71 9.90
N ALA A 273 9.65 -6.24 11.10
CA ALA A 273 9.67 -5.47 12.35
C ALA A 273 10.72 -4.34 12.35
N LYS A 274 11.82 -4.50 11.62
CA LYS A 274 12.90 -3.50 11.52
C LYS A 274 12.45 -2.21 10.82
N TYR A 275 11.37 -2.26 10.05
CA TYR A 275 10.81 -1.09 9.36
C TYR A 275 10.09 -0.11 10.30
N SER A 276 9.98 -0.41 11.60
CA SER A 276 9.67 0.58 12.62
C SER A 276 10.73 1.70 12.68
N ASP A 277 11.99 1.40 12.37
CA ASP A 277 13.05 2.39 12.17
C ASP A 277 13.02 2.93 10.73
N CYS A 278 12.64 4.20 10.58
CA CYS A 278 12.57 4.88 9.29
C CYS A 278 13.93 4.97 8.58
N ASN A 279 15.06 5.00 9.30
CA ASN A 279 16.39 5.01 8.68
C ASN A 279 16.71 3.65 8.05
N TYR A 280 16.33 2.56 8.72
CA TYR A 280 16.44 1.23 8.16
C TYR A 280 15.51 1.07 6.94
N ALA A 281 14.25 1.47 7.07
CA ALA A 281 13.27 1.43 5.99
C ALA A 281 13.76 2.17 4.74
N GLU A 282 14.31 3.38 4.89
CA GLU A 282 14.82 4.16 3.77
C GLU A 282 16.00 3.45 3.08
N ARG A 283 16.95 2.89 3.83
CA ARG A 283 18.08 2.15 3.24
C ARG A 283 17.61 0.90 2.49
N ALA A 284 16.74 0.10 3.10
CA ALA A 284 16.26 -1.14 2.50
C ALA A 284 15.37 -0.88 1.28
N TYR A 285 14.44 0.08 1.36
CA TYR A 285 13.58 0.42 0.23
C TYR A 285 14.31 1.12 -0.90
N LYS A 286 15.43 1.83 -0.67
CA LYS A 286 16.29 2.32 -1.76
C LYS A 286 16.86 1.18 -2.60
N ILE A 287 17.29 0.09 -1.96
CA ILE A 287 17.79 -1.10 -2.66
C ILE A 287 16.68 -1.74 -3.49
N PHE A 288 15.50 -1.92 -2.90
CA PHE A 288 14.32 -2.45 -3.59
C PHE A 288 13.90 -1.58 -4.78
N ALA A 289 13.78 -0.27 -4.59
CA ALA A 289 13.37 0.67 -5.64
C ALA A 289 14.37 0.69 -6.81
N GLU A 290 15.68 0.65 -6.52
CA GLU A 290 16.71 0.53 -7.56
C GLU A 290 16.64 -0.80 -8.32
N ALA A 291 16.36 -1.91 -7.62
CA ALA A 291 16.14 -3.20 -8.28
C ALA A 291 14.91 -3.17 -9.21
N MET A 292 13.78 -2.64 -8.72
CA MET A 292 12.56 -2.47 -9.52
C MET A 292 12.77 -1.53 -10.71
N LYS A 293 13.56 -0.46 -10.56
CA LYS A 293 13.91 0.45 -11.66
C LYS A 293 14.74 -0.25 -12.74
N LYS A 294 15.61 -1.19 -12.37
CA LYS A 294 16.49 -1.93 -13.30
C LYS A 294 15.88 -3.21 -13.85
N SER A 295 14.87 -3.79 -13.21
CA SER A 295 14.18 -5.01 -13.66
C SER A 295 13.30 -4.76 -14.89
N ALA A 296 12.72 -5.80 -15.48
CA ALA A 296 11.76 -5.69 -16.59
C ALA A 296 10.36 -5.20 -16.14
N THR A 297 10.13 -5.04 -14.84
CA THR A 297 8.83 -4.64 -14.28
C THR A 297 8.56 -3.15 -14.50
N THR A 298 7.37 -2.84 -14.98
CA THR A 298 6.87 -1.45 -15.17
C THR A 298 5.63 -1.15 -14.35
N HIS A 299 4.95 -2.20 -13.87
CA HIS A 299 3.76 -2.12 -13.04
C HIS A 299 3.89 -3.11 -11.89
N ALA A 300 3.61 -2.66 -10.66
CA ALA A 300 3.74 -3.52 -9.48
C ALA A 300 2.63 -3.28 -8.44
N CYS A 301 2.14 -4.35 -7.82
CA CYS A 301 1.32 -4.29 -6.60
C CYS A 301 2.14 -4.81 -5.42
N ILE A 302 2.37 -3.93 -4.45
CA ILE A 302 3.46 -4.05 -3.48
C ILE A 302 2.88 -4.08 -2.06
N PHE A 303 3.22 -5.11 -1.30
CA PHE A 303 3.03 -5.17 0.13
C PHE A 303 4.17 -4.40 0.82
N ALA A 304 3.83 -3.46 1.69
CA ALA A 304 4.77 -2.78 2.57
C ALA A 304 4.81 -3.50 3.94
N THR A 305 4.93 -2.76 5.04
CA THR A 305 4.73 -3.30 6.40
C THR A 305 3.53 -2.59 7.06
N ARG A 306 3.22 -2.94 8.31
CA ARG A 306 2.24 -2.22 9.11
C ARG A 306 2.66 -0.80 9.51
N HIS A 307 3.90 -0.40 9.26
CA HIS A 307 4.44 0.88 9.71
C HIS A 307 4.12 1.99 8.70
N ARG A 308 3.15 2.86 9.00
CA ARG A 308 2.71 3.94 8.09
C ARG A 308 3.86 4.77 7.53
N LYS A 309 4.75 5.30 8.37
CA LYS A 309 5.87 6.16 7.93
C LYS A 309 6.82 5.43 6.96
N ALA A 310 7.11 4.15 7.21
CA ALA A 310 7.91 3.35 6.29
C ALA A 310 7.19 3.14 4.94
N THR A 311 5.88 2.90 4.96
CA THR A 311 5.07 2.81 3.74
C THR A 311 5.08 4.12 2.94
N GLU A 312 5.04 5.27 3.60
CA GLU A 312 5.16 6.58 2.94
C GLU A 312 6.53 6.77 2.27
N ILE A 313 7.62 6.35 2.93
CA ILE A 313 8.97 6.34 2.36
C ILE A 313 9.03 5.45 1.12
N LEU A 314 8.45 4.24 1.19
CA LEU A 314 8.37 3.33 0.06
C LEU A 314 7.63 3.99 -1.12
N MET A 315 6.47 4.60 -0.88
CA MET A 315 5.71 5.25 -1.95
C MET A 315 6.51 6.36 -2.64
N GLU A 316 7.22 7.19 -1.87
CA GLU A 316 8.07 8.25 -2.43
C GLU A 316 9.22 7.68 -3.28
N LEU A 317 9.87 6.61 -2.81
CA LEU A 317 10.94 5.94 -3.54
C LEU A 317 10.42 5.27 -4.81
N MET A 318 9.26 4.63 -4.75
CA MET A 318 8.62 4.03 -5.93
C MET A 318 8.24 5.07 -6.97
N GLU A 319 7.67 6.21 -6.57
CA GLU A 319 7.35 7.30 -7.49
C GLU A 319 8.60 7.79 -8.24
N LYS A 320 9.75 7.88 -7.56
CA LYS A 320 11.06 8.27 -8.14
C LYS A 320 11.61 7.25 -9.15
N THR A 321 11.18 5.99 -9.10
CA THR A 321 11.59 4.99 -10.11
C THR A 321 10.96 5.24 -11.47
N GLY A 322 9.83 5.95 -11.51
CA GLY A 322 9.02 6.17 -12.70
C GLY A 322 8.14 4.97 -13.10
N ILE A 323 8.15 3.86 -12.37
CA ILE A 323 7.20 2.76 -12.59
C ILE A 323 5.81 3.13 -12.04
N VAL A 324 4.76 2.50 -12.57
CA VAL A 324 3.41 2.60 -12.01
C VAL A 324 3.27 1.58 -10.89
N SER A 325 2.77 1.98 -9.73
CA SER A 325 2.66 1.05 -8.60
C SER A 325 1.44 1.27 -7.73
N TYR A 326 0.93 0.17 -7.19
CA TYR A 326 0.10 0.17 -6.00
C TYR A 326 0.95 -0.26 -4.80
N VAL A 327 0.92 0.52 -3.73
CA VAL A 327 1.64 0.22 -2.47
C VAL A 327 0.63 0.16 -1.36
N GLY A 328 0.73 -0.85 -0.50
CA GLY A 328 -0.22 -1.08 0.58
C GLY A 328 0.43 -1.17 1.95
N LYS A 329 0.00 -0.29 2.87
CA LYS A 329 0.26 -0.48 4.31
C LYS A 329 -0.45 -1.77 4.73
N VAL A 330 0.29 -2.68 5.36
CA VAL A 330 -0.25 -3.98 5.78
C VAL A 330 -1.07 -3.82 7.05
N ASN A 331 -2.24 -4.45 7.10
CA ASN A 331 -3.13 -4.47 8.27
C ASN A 331 -3.07 -5.84 8.97
N MET A 332 -2.75 -5.84 10.28
CA MET A 332 -2.59 -7.06 11.09
C MET A 332 -2.85 -6.78 12.58
N ASP A 333 -4.02 -7.10 13.13
CA ASP A 333 -4.38 -6.86 14.54
C ASP A 333 -4.51 -8.14 15.39
N ARG A 334 -4.27 -9.32 14.80
CA ARG A 334 -4.38 -10.63 15.44
C ARG A 334 -3.32 -11.60 14.91
N GLU A 335 -3.03 -12.69 15.63
CA GLU A 335 -2.16 -13.82 15.21
C GLU A 335 -0.83 -13.40 14.53
N ALA A 336 -0.27 -12.28 14.98
CA ALA A 336 0.97 -11.69 14.52
C ALA A 336 1.91 -11.52 15.71
N PRO A 337 3.25 -11.55 15.50
CA PRO A 337 4.21 -11.24 16.56
C PRO A 337 3.95 -9.86 17.17
N GLU A 338 4.25 -9.69 18.45
CA GLU A 338 3.90 -8.48 19.22
C GLU A 338 4.45 -7.21 18.57
N GLU A 339 5.65 -7.27 17.99
CA GLU A 339 6.33 -6.17 17.32
C GLU A 339 5.65 -5.74 16.02
N LEU A 340 4.87 -6.63 15.40
CA LEU A 340 4.16 -6.38 14.14
C LEU A 340 2.64 -6.30 14.31
N ARG A 341 2.11 -6.75 15.45
CA ARG A 341 0.67 -6.73 15.70
C ARG A 341 0.22 -5.31 16.04
N GLU A 342 -0.78 -4.83 15.31
CA GLU A 342 -1.46 -3.59 15.61
C GLU A 342 -2.33 -3.78 16.87
N PRO A 343 -2.37 -2.81 17.80
CA PRO A 343 -3.01 -3.01 19.10
C PRO A 343 -4.50 -3.36 19.02
N THR A 344 -5.20 -2.78 18.04
CA THR A 344 -6.64 -2.93 17.83
C THR A 344 -7.00 -2.71 16.36
N ALA A 345 -8.17 -3.21 15.95
CA ALA A 345 -8.79 -2.88 14.67
C ALA A 345 -8.90 -1.35 14.45
N ASP A 346 -9.36 -0.61 15.47
CA ASP A 346 -9.53 0.84 15.40
C ASP A 346 -8.21 1.57 15.15
N TYR A 347 -7.13 1.13 15.81
CA TYR A 347 -5.79 1.65 15.54
C TYR A 347 -5.38 1.40 14.09
N SER A 348 -5.55 0.16 13.60
CA SER A 348 -5.13 -0.23 12.25
C SER A 348 -5.87 0.55 11.16
N VAL A 349 -7.20 0.69 11.28
CA VAL A 349 -8.00 1.45 10.31
C VAL A 349 -7.66 2.93 10.36
N LEU A 350 -7.46 3.52 11.55
CA LEU A 350 -7.09 4.93 11.68
C LEU A 350 -5.70 5.23 11.14
N ASP A 351 -4.70 4.37 11.39
CA ASP A 351 -3.36 4.53 10.82
C ASP A 351 -3.39 4.35 9.29
N THR A 352 -4.28 3.49 8.78
CA THR A 352 -4.53 3.32 7.33
C THR A 352 -5.19 4.55 6.72
N PHE A 353 -6.19 5.11 7.40
CA PHE A 353 -6.82 6.38 7.02
C PHE A 353 -5.79 7.52 7.01
N GLY A 354 -4.96 7.62 8.06
CA GLY A 354 -3.90 8.61 8.14
C GLY A 354 -2.90 8.50 7.00
N TRP A 355 -2.53 7.27 6.63
CA TRP A 355 -1.68 6.99 5.48
C TRP A 355 -2.31 7.41 4.14
N ILE A 356 -3.56 6.99 3.88
CA ILE A 356 -4.28 7.32 2.64
C ILE A 356 -4.43 8.83 2.48
N THR A 357 -4.82 9.51 3.56
CA THR A 357 -5.00 10.96 3.55
C THR A 357 -3.70 11.73 3.40
N ASN A 358 -2.63 11.30 4.08
CA ASN A 358 -1.31 11.95 3.98
C ASN A 358 -0.61 11.70 2.63
N THR A 359 -1.02 10.68 1.89
CA THR A 359 -0.46 10.35 0.55
C THR A 359 -1.34 10.83 -0.61
N ALA A 360 -2.59 11.22 -0.33
CA ALA A 360 -3.55 11.67 -1.33
C ALA A 360 -3.00 12.83 -2.18
N GLY A 361 -3.01 12.66 -3.51
CA GLY A 361 -2.61 13.69 -4.46
C GLY A 361 -1.12 14.02 -4.52
N ARG A 362 -0.25 13.34 -3.74
CA ARG A 362 1.20 13.60 -3.72
C ARG A 362 1.96 12.97 -4.89
N TYR A 363 1.39 11.92 -5.49
CA TYR A 363 2.07 11.06 -6.44
C TYR A 363 1.25 10.90 -7.72
N GLU A 364 1.93 10.71 -8.84
CA GLU A 364 1.32 10.58 -10.16
C GLU A 364 1.15 9.11 -10.55
N ARG A 365 2.16 8.28 -10.25
CA ARG A 365 2.28 6.88 -10.67
C ARG A 365 2.11 5.89 -9.51
N THR A 366 2.41 6.30 -8.28
CA THR A 366 2.27 5.46 -7.09
C THR A 366 0.98 5.74 -6.33
N LYS A 367 0.15 4.70 -6.15
CA LYS A 367 -1.20 4.79 -5.59
C LYS A 367 -1.39 3.84 -4.39
N PRO A 368 -2.32 4.14 -3.47
CA PRO A 368 -2.62 3.26 -2.34
C PRO A 368 -3.49 2.06 -2.76
N ILE A 369 -3.25 0.90 -2.13
CA ILE A 369 -4.09 -0.32 -2.18
C ILE A 369 -4.33 -0.84 -0.76
N LEU A 370 -5.57 -1.17 -0.41
CA LEU A 370 -5.89 -1.74 0.91
C LEU A 370 -5.32 -3.15 1.03
N THR A 371 -4.67 -3.43 2.16
CA THR A 371 -3.84 -4.63 2.31
C THR A 371 -4.05 -5.30 3.67
N PRO A 372 -5.25 -5.88 3.93
CA PRO A 372 -5.32 -6.93 4.94
C PRO A 372 -4.28 -8.00 4.58
N ARG A 373 -3.38 -8.36 5.51
CA ARG A 373 -2.30 -9.30 5.13
C ARG A 373 -2.90 -10.61 4.62
N PHE A 374 -3.73 -11.21 5.45
CA PHE A 374 -4.49 -12.42 5.24
C PHE A 374 -5.49 -12.61 6.40
N ILE A 375 -6.50 -13.47 6.24
CA ILE A 375 -7.58 -13.66 7.25
C ILE A 375 -7.05 -13.98 8.66
N PRO A 376 -6.04 -14.86 8.84
CA PRO A 376 -5.51 -15.16 10.16
C PRO A 376 -5.10 -13.92 10.97
N CYS A 377 -4.51 -12.92 10.31
CA CYS A 377 -4.02 -11.73 10.99
C CYS A 377 -5.03 -10.58 11.14
N CYS A 378 -6.27 -10.73 10.65
CA CYS A 378 -7.26 -9.67 10.68
C CYS A 378 -8.50 -10.11 11.46
N THR A 379 -8.88 -9.37 12.50
CA THR A 379 -10.15 -9.61 13.19
C THR A 379 -11.35 -9.25 12.30
N PRO A 380 -12.55 -9.81 12.57
CA PRO A 380 -13.79 -9.40 11.91
C PRO A 380 -14.02 -7.88 11.93
N LYS A 381 -13.79 -7.23 13.08
CA LYS A 381 -13.93 -5.78 13.23
C LYS A 381 -13.00 -5.01 12.28
N LEU A 382 -11.75 -5.46 12.15
CA LEU A 382 -10.80 -4.84 11.23
C LEU A 382 -11.25 -4.99 9.78
N LEU A 383 -11.69 -6.19 9.37
CA LEU A 383 -12.17 -6.44 8.00
C LEU A 383 -13.40 -5.59 7.66
N GLU A 384 -14.35 -5.46 8.58
CA GLU A 384 -15.52 -4.58 8.44
C GLU A 384 -15.11 -3.12 8.20
N GLN A 385 -14.24 -2.58 9.07
CA GLN A 385 -13.76 -1.21 8.97
C GLN A 385 -12.90 -0.95 7.72
N LEU A 386 -12.12 -1.94 7.27
CA LEU A 386 -11.42 -1.86 5.99
C LEU A 386 -12.39 -1.88 4.79
N GLY A 387 -13.50 -2.63 4.88
CA GLY A 387 -14.59 -2.62 3.89
C GLY A 387 -15.28 -1.25 3.79
N GLU A 388 -15.46 -0.58 4.93
CA GLU A 388 -15.98 0.81 4.98
C GLU A 388 -15.00 1.78 4.31
N LEU A 389 -13.70 1.71 4.63
CA LEU A 389 -12.67 2.52 3.95
C LEU A 389 -12.62 2.22 2.45
N GLN A 390 -12.70 0.94 2.06
CA GLN A 390 -12.74 0.54 0.66
C GLN A 390 -13.90 1.25 -0.03
N THR A 391 -15.10 1.21 0.54
CA THR A 391 -16.30 1.83 -0.02
C THR A 391 -16.17 3.35 -0.10
N ALA A 392 -15.69 3.99 0.95
CA ALA A 392 -15.53 5.44 1.03
C ALA A 392 -14.52 5.98 0.01
N TYR A 393 -13.40 5.28 -0.20
CA TYR A 393 -12.30 5.74 -1.05
C TYR A 393 -12.22 5.04 -2.42
N ASN A 394 -13.05 4.01 -2.65
CA ASN A 394 -13.03 3.16 -3.84
C ASN A 394 -11.61 2.63 -4.16
N LEU A 395 -10.89 2.22 -3.13
CA LEU A 395 -9.53 1.69 -3.27
C LEU A 395 -9.57 0.24 -3.76
N PRO A 396 -8.56 -0.20 -4.52
CA PRO A 396 -8.35 -1.62 -4.74
C PRO A 396 -7.96 -2.34 -3.44
N VAL A 397 -8.04 -3.66 -3.46
CA VAL A 397 -7.68 -4.55 -2.35
C VAL A 397 -6.65 -5.57 -2.84
N GLN A 398 -5.70 -5.94 -1.99
CA GLN A 398 -4.81 -7.09 -2.20
C GLN A 398 -4.70 -7.91 -0.91
N SER A 399 -4.65 -9.24 -1.04
CA SER A 399 -4.45 -10.17 0.08
C SER A 399 -3.93 -11.53 -0.41
N HIS A 400 -3.69 -12.47 0.51
CA HIS A 400 -3.39 -13.87 0.22
C HIS A 400 -4.65 -14.74 0.30
N LEU A 401 -4.70 -15.81 -0.50
CA LEU A 401 -5.83 -16.72 -0.54
C LEU A 401 -5.39 -18.15 -0.85
N SER A 402 -5.79 -19.09 0.02
CA SER A 402 -5.71 -20.53 -0.23
C SER A 402 -4.31 -20.98 -0.69
N GLU A 403 -3.26 -20.51 -0.03
CA GLU A 403 -1.87 -20.77 -0.40
C GLU A 403 -1.41 -22.12 0.14
N ASN A 404 -1.59 -22.37 1.43
CA ASN A 404 -1.11 -23.57 2.12
C ASN A 404 -2.25 -24.33 2.82
N GLN A 405 -2.17 -25.65 2.91
CA GLN A 405 -3.21 -26.46 3.55
C GLN A 405 -3.39 -26.14 5.05
N SER A 406 -2.29 -25.93 5.78
CA SER A 406 -2.32 -25.57 7.20
C SER A 406 -2.93 -24.18 7.43
N GLU A 407 -2.67 -23.24 6.53
CA GLU A 407 -3.28 -21.91 6.51
C GLU A 407 -4.81 -22.02 6.32
N ILE A 408 -5.28 -22.82 5.36
CA ILE A 408 -6.70 -23.01 5.09
C ILE A 408 -7.42 -23.64 6.28
N GLU A 409 -6.80 -24.63 6.92
CA GLU A 409 -7.33 -25.25 8.14
C GLU A 409 -7.44 -24.23 9.27
N PHE A 410 -6.45 -23.35 9.42
CA PHE A 410 -6.46 -22.32 10.44
C PHE A 410 -7.56 -21.28 10.18
N VAL A 411 -7.75 -20.86 8.94
CA VAL A 411 -8.86 -19.95 8.57
C VAL A 411 -10.22 -20.56 8.90
N LYS A 412 -10.41 -21.85 8.62
CA LYS A 412 -11.65 -22.56 8.97
C LYS A 412 -11.89 -22.62 10.48
N GLN A 413 -10.84 -22.65 11.30
CA GLN A 413 -10.97 -22.56 12.76
C GLN A 413 -11.36 -21.16 13.23
N LEU A 414 -10.82 -20.12 12.58
CA LEU A 414 -11.06 -18.72 12.95
C LEU A 414 -12.40 -18.17 12.47
N VAL A 415 -12.91 -18.67 11.34
CA VAL A 415 -14.13 -18.21 10.67
C VAL A 415 -14.97 -19.43 10.24
N PRO A 416 -15.49 -20.23 11.20
CA PRO A 416 -16.17 -21.49 10.90
C PRO A 416 -17.46 -21.34 10.09
N GLU A 417 -18.04 -20.15 10.04
CA GLU A 417 -19.21 -19.79 9.25
C GLU A 417 -18.92 -19.56 7.76
N ALA A 418 -17.66 -19.32 7.39
CA ALA A 418 -17.29 -19.09 5.99
C ALA A 418 -17.39 -20.39 5.18
N GLU A 419 -18.02 -20.32 4.01
CA GLU A 419 -18.18 -21.50 3.13
C GLU A 419 -16.83 -22.01 2.60
N PHE A 420 -15.91 -21.09 2.34
CA PHE A 420 -14.54 -21.29 1.89
C PHE A 420 -13.71 -20.04 2.26
N TYR A 421 -12.38 -20.08 2.09
CA TYR A 421 -11.49 -19.00 2.53
C TYR A 421 -11.92 -17.63 1.98
N GLY A 422 -12.15 -17.53 0.66
CA GLY A 422 -12.56 -16.28 0.00
C GLY A 422 -13.86 -15.68 0.54
N ASP A 423 -14.76 -16.48 1.10
CA ASP A 423 -16.03 -16.02 1.68
C ASP A 423 -15.80 -15.20 2.96
N ALA A 424 -14.70 -15.47 3.68
CA ALA A 424 -14.28 -14.69 4.84
C ALA A 424 -13.84 -13.26 4.47
N TYR A 425 -13.46 -12.99 3.21
CA TYR A 425 -13.28 -11.63 2.72
C TYR A 425 -14.57 -11.06 2.12
N ASP A 426 -15.32 -11.87 1.37
CA ASP A 426 -16.50 -11.42 0.62
C ASP A 426 -17.61 -10.90 1.54
N SER A 427 -17.73 -11.49 2.74
CA SER A 427 -18.65 -11.04 3.78
C SER A 427 -18.45 -9.58 4.22
N TYR A 428 -17.25 -9.04 4.03
CA TYR A 428 -16.89 -7.65 4.35
C TYR A 428 -16.70 -6.77 3.10
N GLY A 429 -17.05 -7.26 1.91
CA GLY A 429 -16.93 -6.50 0.66
C GLY A 429 -15.49 -6.35 0.15
N LEU A 430 -14.56 -7.17 0.64
CA LEU A 430 -13.13 -7.13 0.29
C LEU A 430 -12.74 -8.21 -0.74
N PHE A 431 -13.70 -8.72 -1.51
CA PHE A 431 -13.50 -9.85 -2.44
C PHE A 431 -14.06 -9.58 -3.85
N GLY A 432 -13.78 -8.41 -4.42
CA GLY A 432 -14.09 -8.10 -5.82
C GLY A 432 -15.50 -7.57 -6.12
N LYS A 433 -16.45 -7.87 -5.23
CA LYS A 433 -17.88 -7.63 -5.45
C LYS A 433 -18.19 -6.16 -5.75
N GLU A 434 -19.09 -5.92 -6.70
CA GLU A 434 -19.63 -4.59 -6.98
C GLU A 434 -20.34 -4.04 -5.74
N GLN A 435 -19.90 -2.88 -5.28
CA GLN A 435 -20.48 -2.18 -4.14
C GLN A 435 -21.73 -1.41 -4.57
N SER A 436 -22.54 -0.95 -3.60
CA SER A 436 -23.75 -0.15 -3.84
C SER A 436 -23.49 1.13 -4.68
N SER A 437 -22.23 1.56 -4.79
CA SER A 437 -21.76 2.68 -5.62
C SER A 437 -21.73 2.37 -7.13
N GLY A 438 -21.99 1.13 -7.56
CA GLY A 438 -22.01 0.71 -8.96
C GLY A 438 -20.62 0.54 -9.59
N LYS A 439 -19.56 0.45 -8.78
CA LYS A 439 -18.19 0.20 -9.24
C LYS A 439 -17.66 -1.12 -8.67
N PRO A 440 -17.07 -1.99 -9.50
CA PRO A 440 -16.41 -3.20 -9.02
C PRO A 440 -15.14 -2.85 -8.23
N VAL A 441 -14.93 -3.56 -7.12
CA VAL A 441 -13.71 -3.43 -6.31
C VAL A 441 -12.60 -4.22 -6.99
N LYS A 442 -11.57 -3.56 -7.52
CA LYS A 442 -10.41 -4.29 -8.05
C LYS A 442 -9.70 -5.01 -6.91
N THR A 443 -9.73 -6.35 -6.91
CA THR A 443 -9.19 -7.17 -5.82
C THR A 443 -8.19 -8.18 -6.36
N ILE A 444 -6.99 -8.22 -5.77
CA ILE A 444 -5.96 -9.23 -6.05
C ILE A 444 -5.94 -10.24 -4.90
N MET A 445 -5.90 -11.53 -5.26
CA MET A 445 -5.69 -12.63 -4.35
C MET A 445 -4.45 -13.41 -4.81
N ALA A 446 -3.42 -13.43 -3.97
CA ALA A 446 -2.19 -14.14 -4.25
C ALA A 446 -2.34 -15.65 -4.07
N HIS A 447 -1.55 -16.40 -4.85
CA HIS A 447 -1.40 -17.86 -4.83
C HIS A 447 -2.59 -18.64 -5.41
N CYS A 448 -3.70 -18.68 -4.68
CA CYS A 448 -4.90 -19.47 -5.02
C CYS A 448 -4.56 -20.92 -5.41
N VAL A 449 -3.75 -21.62 -4.60
CA VAL A 449 -3.27 -22.97 -4.91
C VAL A 449 -4.39 -24.00 -4.75
N TYR A 450 -5.10 -23.90 -3.62
CA TYR A 450 -6.10 -24.88 -3.18
C TYR A 450 -7.54 -24.37 -3.23
N SER A 451 -7.81 -23.31 -3.99
CA SER A 451 -9.17 -22.76 -4.13
C SER A 451 -10.14 -23.82 -4.67
N ALA A 452 -11.17 -24.13 -3.89
CA ALA A 452 -12.22 -25.07 -4.26
C ALA A 452 -13.12 -24.52 -5.39
N ASP A 453 -13.92 -25.37 -6.03
CA ASP A 453 -14.77 -24.95 -7.17
C ASP A 453 -15.74 -23.82 -6.82
N ALA A 454 -16.34 -23.83 -5.62
CA ALA A 454 -17.22 -22.76 -5.17
C ALA A 454 -16.47 -21.41 -5.03
N GLU A 455 -15.26 -21.44 -4.46
CA GLU A 455 -14.38 -20.26 -4.34
C GLU A 455 -13.99 -19.74 -5.74
N ILE A 456 -13.62 -20.63 -6.66
CA ILE A 456 -13.29 -20.30 -8.05
C ILE A 456 -14.48 -19.61 -8.75
N GLN A 457 -15.69 -20.13 -8.59
CA GLN A 457 -16.89 -19.50 -9.17
C GLN A 457 -17.16 -18.13 -8.54
N ARG A 458 -16.95 -17.98 -7.23
CA ARG A 458 -17.09 -16.69 -6.54
C ARG A 458 -16.07 -15.67 -7.04
N MET A 459 -14.80 -16.07 -7.17
CA MET A 459 -13.74 -15.24 -7.73
C MET A 459 -14.09 -14.76 -9.14
N LYS A 460 -14.58 -15.66 -10.01
CA LYS A 460 -14.98 -15.30 -11.37
C LYS A 460 -16.15 -14.33 -11.39
N LYS A 461 -17.19 -14.61 -10.59
CA LYS A 461 -18.38 -13.75 -10.48
C LYS A 461 -18.02 -12.35 -10.00
N ASN A 462 -17.12 -12.25 -9.02
CA ASN A 462 -16.71 -10.99 -8.41
C ASN A 462 -15.55 -10.31 -9.17
N GLY A 463 -15.04 -10.91 -10.24
CA GLY A 463 -13.94 -10.33 -11.02
C GLY A 463 -12.59 -10.27 -10.29
N VAL A 464 -12.35 -11.15 -9.31
CA VAL A 464 -11.08 -11.24 -8.56
C VAL A 464 -9.92 -11.56 -9.51
N PHE A 465 -8.80 -10.87 -9.31
CA PHE A 465 -7.53 -11.11 -9.99
C PHE A 465 -6.70 -12.13 -9.21
N VAL A 466 -6.28 -13.20 -9.87
CA VAL A 466 -5.33 -14.18 -9.31
C VAL A 466 -3.91 -13.72 -9.62
N ALA A 467 -3.09 -13.53 -8.59
CA ALA A 467 -1.65 -13.36 -8.73
C ALA A 467 -0.94 -14.71 -8.52
N HIS A 468 -0.63 -15.40 -9.61
CA HIS A 468 0.06 -16.68 -9.54
C HIS A 468 1.54 -16.48 -9.24
N CYS A 469 2.02 -17.01 -8.11
CA CYS A 469 3.37 -16.80 -7.57
C CYS A 469 4.18 -18.11 -7.59
N PRO A 470 4.55 -18.64 -8.77
CA PRO A 470 5.07 -20.00 -8.90
C PRO A 470 6.40 -20.25 -8.17
N ALA A 471 7.30 -19.26 -8.16
CA ALA A 471 8.57 -19.38 -7.45
C ALA A 471 8.34 -19.55 -5.94
N SER A 472 7.47 -18.72 -5.36
CA SER A 472 7.11 -18.80 -3.94
C SER A 472 6.44 -20.11 -3.58
N ASN A 473 5.42 -20.49 -4.35
CA ASN A 473 4.70 -21.75 -4.14
C ASN A 473 5.62 -22.98 -4.15
N THR A 474 6.71 -22.92 -4.92
CA THR A 474 7.72 -23.98 -4.97
C THR A 474 8.67 -23.91 -3.77
N ASN A 475 9.22 -22.73 -3.45
CA ASN A 475 10.21 -22.59 -2.39
C ASN A 475 9.62 -22.89 -1.00
N LEU A 476 8.38 -22.47 -0.75
CA LEU A 476 7.71 -22.66 0.55
C LEU A 476 6.90 -23.96 0.64
N SER A 477 7.05 -24.85 -0.36
CA SER A 477 6.30 -26.11 -0.47
C SER A 477 4.78 -25.93 -0.41
N SER A 478 4.26 -24.77 -0.84
CA SER A 478 2.83 -24.45 -0.81
C SER A 478 2.03 -25.29 -1.80
N GLY A 479 2.60 -25.72 -2.93
CA GLY A 479 1.94 -26.60 -3.89
C GLY A 479 1.85 -26.02 -5.31
N ILE A 480 0.94 -26.54 -6.15
CA ILE A 480 0.85 -26.13 -7.56
C ILE A 480 -0.56 -25.67 -7.91
N ALA A 481 -0.71 -24.36 -8.16
CA ALA A 481 -1.99 -23.78 -8.59
C ALA A 481 -2.40 -24.31 -9.98
N PRO A 482 -3.69 -24.65 -10.21
CA PRO A 482 -4.18 -25.17 -11.49
C PRO A 482 -4.37 -24.04 -12.52
N MET A 483 -3.29 -23.31 -12.81
CA MET A 483 -3.35 -22.02 -13.51
C MET A 483 -3.97 -22.10 -14.91
N LYS A 484 -3.74 -23.18 -15.65
CA LYS A 484 -4.38 -23.41 -16.96
C LYS A 484 -5.91 -23.45 -16.85
N LYS A 485 -6.45 -24.11 -15.81
CA LYS A 485 -7.90 -24.13 -15.54
C LYS A 485 -8.41 -22.71 -15.30
N TYR A 486 -7.71 -21.90 -14.51
CA TYR A 486 -8.14 -20.53 -14.20
C TYR A 486 -8.18 -19.65 -15.45
N LEU A 487 -7.16 -19.77 -16.30
CA LEU A 487 -7.11 -19.08 -17.57
C LEU A 487 -8.25 -19.51 -18.51
N ASP A 488 -8.49 -20.81 -18.65
CA ASP A 488 -9.49 -21.37 -19.59
C ASP A 488 -10.92 -21.01 -19.20
N ILE A 489 -11.23 -20.92 -17.91
CA ILE A 489 -12.56 -20.49 -17.45
C ILE A 489 -12.71 -18.97 -17.46
N GLY A 490 -11.69 -18.21 -17.85
CA GLY A 490 -11.75 -16.76 -17.97
C GLY A 490 -11.72 -16.01 -16.64
N LEU A 491 -11.00 -16.52 -15.63
CA LEU A 491 -10.65 -15.70 -14.47
C LEU A 491 -9.69 -14.57 -14.89
N ASN A 492 -9.73 -13.45 -14.16
CA ASN A 492 -8.69 -12.44 -14.27
C ASN A 492 -7.41 -12.99 -13.65
N THR A 493 -6.34 -13.05 -14.41
CA THR A 493 -5.13 -13.79 -14.02
C THR A 493 -3.86 -13.05 -14.46
N GLY A 494 -2.87 -13.07 -13.58
CA GLY A 494 -1.53 -12.54 -13.83
C GLY A 494 -0.49 -13.27 -12.99
N LEU A 495 0.76 -12.82 -13.06
CA LEU A 495 1.86 -13.39 -12.30
C LEU A 495 2.29 -12.45 -11.15
N GLY A 496 2.85 -13.04 -10.10
CA GLY A 496 3.55 -12.34 -9.03
C GLY A 496 4.94 -12.91 -8.82
N SER A 497 5.91 -12.07 -8.45
CA SER A 497 7.23 -12.54 -8.02
C SER A 497 7.21 -13.08 -6.59
N ASP A 498 6.38 -12.47 -5.75
CA ASP A 498 6.21 -12.75 -4.33
C ASP A 498 7.53 -12.77 -3.55
N VAL A 499 8.43 -11.82 -3.85
CA VAL A 499 9.63 -11.66 -3.02
C VAL A 499 9.18 -11.39 -1.58
N ALA A 500 9.63 -12.10 -0.55
CA ALA A 500 10.75 -13.06 -0.56
C ALA A 500 10.39 -14.55 -0.61
N GLY A 501 9.12 -14.96 -0.56
CA GLY A 501 8.75 -16.36 -0.81
C GLY A 501 9.31 -16.82 -2.16
N GLY A 502 9.21 -15.98 -3.19
CA GLY A 502 10.02 -16.01 -4.39
C GLY A 502 11.41 -15.38 -4.18
N HIS A 503 12.45 -15.97 -4.76
CA HIS A 503 13.83 -15.55 -4.53
C HIS A 503 14.31 -14.39 -5.43
N THR A 504 13.48 -13.87 -6.35
CA THR A 504 13.88 -12.82 -7.31
C THR A 504 12.69 -12.00 -7.79
N GLU A 505 12.93 -10.70 -8.05
CA GLU A 505 11.97 -9.79 -8.69
C GLU A 505 11.81 -10.02 -10.22
N SER A 506 12.55 -10.98 -10.78
CA SER A 506 12.52 -11.30 -12.22
C SER A 506 11.18 -11.90 -12.64
N MET A 507 10.40 -11.14 -13.39
CA MET A 507 9.16 -11.65 -14.00
C MET A 507 9.44 -12.67 -15.11
N PHE A 508 10.64 -12.74 -15.69
CA PHE A 508 11.03 -13.85 -16.57
C PHE A 508 11.11 -15.16 -15.80
N THR A 509 11.61 -15.12 -14.57
CA THR A 509 11.60 -16.27 -13.67
C THR A 509 10.17 -16.71 -13.36
N ALA A 510 9.26 -15.77 -13.08
CA ALA A 510 7.84 -16.06 -12.87
C ALA A 510 7.21 -16.74 -14.11
N ILE A 511 7.45 -16.24 -15.33
CA ILE A 511 6.96 -16.87 -16.59
C ILE A 511 7.48 -18.30 -16.71
N ARG A 512 8.80 -18.49 -16.57
CA ARG A 512 9.44 -19.80 -16.69
C ARG A 512 8.87 -20.79 -15.67
N ASN A 513 8.76 -20.38 -14.40
CA ASN A 513 8.27 -21.26 -13.35
C ASN A 513 6.77 -21.56 -13.52
N ALA A 514 5.94 -20.62 -13.98
CA ALA A 514 4.53 -20.89 -14.28
C ALA A 514 4.38 -22.02 -15.32
N VAL A 515 5.16 -21.98 -16.41
CA VAL A 515 5.15 -23.04 -17.42
C VAL A 515 5.63 -24.37 -16.82
N GLN A 516 6.77 -24.37 -16.11
CA GLN A 516 7.34 -25.59 -15.51
C GLN A 516 6.37 -26.24 -14.50
N MET A 517 5.82 -25.44 -13.59
CA MET A 517 4.87 -25.93 -12.58
C MET A 517 3.61 -26.48 -13.22
N SER A 518 3.06 -25.85 -14.27
CA SER A 518 1.88 -26.39 -14.97
C SER A 518 2.16 -27.76 -15.61
N LYS A 519 3.37 -28.01 -16.09
CA LYS A 519 3.80 -29.32 -16.62
C LYS A 519 3.85 -30.36 -15.49
N HIS A 520 4.41 -30.02 -14.34
CA HIS A 520 4.41 -30.88 -13.17
C HIS A 520 2.99 -31.16 -12.68
N TYR A 521 2.12 -30.15 -12.62
CA TYR A 521 0.71 -30.30 -12.26
C TYR A 521 0.03 -31.34 -13.16
N CYS A 522 0.19 -31.24 -14.48
CA CYS A 522 -0.41 -32.21 -15.40
C CYS A 522 0.13 -33.62 -15.23
N HIS A 523 1.46 -33.73 -15.08
CA HIS A 523 2.09 -35.02 -14.89
C HIS A 523 1.59 -35.71 -13.62
N ILE A 524 1.54 -35.00 -12.49
CA ILE A 524 1.14 -35.54 -11.19
C ILE A 524 -0.36 -35.80 -11.13
N SER A 525 -1.19 -34.90 -11.64
CA SER A 525 -2.65 -35.03 -11.59
C SER A 525 -3.22 -36.03 -12.60
N GLY A 526 -2.43 -36.44 -13.59
CA GLY A 526 -2.90 -37.28 -14.71
C GLY A 526 -3.90 -36.60 -15.65
N LYS A 527 -4.15 -35.29 -15.46
CA LYS A 527 -5.04 -34.50 -16.30
C LYS A 527 -4.37 -34.21 -17.65
N LYS A 528 -5.17 -34.21 -18.71
CA LYS A 528 -4.75 -33.78 -20.05
C LYS A 528 -4.96 -32.27 -20.22
N ASP A 529 -4.22 -31.67 -21.13
CA ASP A 529 -4.39 -30.29 -21.61
C ASP A 529 -4.38 -29.20 -20.52
N CYS A 530 -3.71 -29.44 -19.39
CA CYS A 530 -3.64 -28.52 -18.25
C CYS A 530 -2.31 -27.75 -18.13
N THR A 531 -1.47 -27.80 -19.16
CA THR A 531 -0.17 -27.12 -19.20
C THR A 531 -0.33 -25.73 -19.77
N LEU A 532 0.33 -24.73 -19.18
CA LEU A 532 0.52 -23.43 -19.81
C LEU A 532 1.58 -23.53 -20.92
N THR A 533 1.30 -22.91 -22.05
CA THR A 533 2.26 -22.60 -23.09
C THR A 533 3.09 -21.36 -22.72
N PHE A 534 4.22 -21.15 -23.40
CA PHE A 534 4.99 -19.91 -23.27
C PHE A 534 4.15 -18.67 -23.56
N ARG A 535 3.33 -18.69 -24.63
CA ARG A 535 2.47 -17.57 -25.05
C ARG A 535 1.49 -17.17 -23.95
N GLU A 536 0.86 -18.16 -23.32
CA GLU A 536 -0.08 -17.93 -22.22
C GLU A 536 0.62 -17.36 -21.00
N ALA A 537 1.77 -17.90 -20.61
CA ALA A 537 2.53 -17.39 -19.47
C ALA A 537 3.08 -15.97 -19.73
N PHE A 538 3.53 -15.68 -20.95
CA PHE A 538 3.93 -14.33 -21.36
C PHE A 538 2.75 -13.35 -21.36
N TYR A 539 1.56 -13.80 -21.79
CA TYR A 539 0.32 -13.03 -21.63
C TYR A 539 0.01 -12.72 -20.16
N LEU A 540 0.10 -13.70 -19.26
CA LEU A 540 -0.13 -13.49 -17.81
C LEU A 540 0.79 -12.41 -17.22
N ALA A 541 2.07 -12.40 -17.63
CA ALA A 541 3.07 -11.43 -17.18
C ALA A 541 2.96 -10.03 -17.82
N THR A 542 2.12 -9.88 -18.85
CA THR A 542 1.97 -8.64 -19.62
C THR A 542 0.51 -8.21 -19.63
N LYS A 543 -0.25 -8.49 -20.70
CA LYS A 543 -1.64 -8.04 -20.91
C LYS A 543 -2.61 -8.61 -19.86
N GLY A 544 -2.42 -9.84 -19.42
CA GLY A 544 -3.23 -10.51 -18.40
C GLY A 544 -3.18 -9.77 -17.06
N GLY A 545 -1.98 -9.63 -16.48
CA GLY A 545 -1.78 -8.83 -15.28
C GLY A 545 -2.06 -7.34 -15.49
N GLY A 546 -1.72 -6.80 -16.66
CA GLY A 546 -1.94 -5.40 -17.04
C GLY A 546 -3.41 -4.97 -17.00
N ASN A 547 -4.35 -5.90 -17.19
CA ASN A 547 -5.78 -5.63 -17.09
C ASN A 547 -6.19 -5.08 -15.69
N PHE A 548 -5.42 -5.40 -14.64
CA PHE A 548 -5.64 -4.81 -13.31
C PHE A 548 -5.42 -3.28 -13.33
N PHE A 549 -4.44 -2.82 -14.10
CA PHE A 549 -4.10 -1.40 -14.25
C PHE A 549 -4.92 -0.70 -15.35
N GLY A 550 -5.57 -1.47 -16.23
CA GLY A 550 -6.40 -0.97 -17.32
C GLY A 550 -5.91 -1.50 -18.67
N LYS A 551 -5.75 -0.63 -19.67
CA LYS A 551 -5.16 -1.01 -20.96
C LYS A 551 -3.64 -0.99 -20.89
N VAL A 552 -3.04 -1.98 -20.22
CA VAL A 552 -1.59 -2.10 -19.99
C VAL A 552 -1.10 -3.47 -20.49
N GLY A 553 0.18 -3.57 -20.85
CA GLY A 553 0.84 -4.85 -21.16
C GLY A 553 0.71 -5.32 -22.61
N SER A 554 0.33 -4.44 -23.53
CA SER A 554 0.29 -4.71 -24.97
C SER A 554 0.62 -3.43 -25.75
N PHE A 555 1.03 -3.58 -27.01
CA PHE A 555 1.28 -2.46 -27.92
C PHE A 555 0.08 -2.16 -28.84
N GLU A 556 -1.09 -2.74 -28.55
CA GLU A 556 -2.35 -2.36 -29.21
C GLU A 556 -2.66 -0.87 -29.07
N GLU A 557 -3.35 -0.30 -30.06
CA GLU A 557 -3.71 1.11 -30.06
C GLU A 557 -4.50 1.50 -28.79
N GLY A 558 -4.10 2.62 -28.18
CA GLY A 558 -4.75 3.18 -27.00
C GLY A 558 -4.37 2.50 -25.68
N PHE A 559 -3.52 1.48 -25.71
CA PHE A 559 -2.86 0.97 -24.50
C PHE A 559 -1.83 1.97 -23.99
N GLU A 560 -1.62 1.98 -22.69
CA GLU A 560 -0.50 2.69 -22.07
C GLU A 560 0.83 2.18 -22.62
N PHE A 561 1.74 3.10 -22.96
CA PHE A 561 3.04 2.74 -23.50
C PHE A 561 4.04 2.42 -22.39
N SER A 562 4.29 1.14 -22.18
CA SER A 562 5.35 0.62 -21.31
C SER A 562 6.11 -0.48 -22.05
N ALA A 563 7.44 -0.41 -22.10
CA ALA A 563 8.28 -1.28 -22.93
C ALA A 563 9.63 -1.60 -22.27
N VAL A 564 10.16 -2.79 -22.55
CA VAL A 564 11.52 -3.22 -22.18
C VAL A 564 12.28 -3.59 -23.44
N ILE A 565 13.49 -3.04 -23.56
CA ILE A 565 14.39 -3.29 -24.68
C ILE A 565 15.48 -4.24 -24.20
N LEU A 566 15.63 -5.38 -24.87
CA LEU A 566 16.54 -6.46 -24.51
C LEU A 566 17.59 -6.66 -25.60
N ASP A 567 18.86 -6.70 -25.18
CA ASP A 567 19.98 -7.09 -26.03
C ASP A 567 20.23 -8.59 -25.91
N ASP A 568 19.57 -9.34 -26.79
CA ASP A 568 19.67 -10.79 -26.87
C ASP A 568 20.92 -11.28 -27.63
N SER A 569 21.81 -10.37 -28.08
CA SER A 569 23.15 -10.78 -28.53
C SER A 569 23.98 -11.37 -27.39
N LYS A 570 23.58 -11.14 -26.14
CA LYS A 570 24.18 -11.72 -24.93
C LYS A 570 23.86 -13.20 -24.73
N ILE A 571 22.92 -13.76 -25.49
CA ILE A 571 22.58 -15.18 -25.51
C ILE A 571 22.70 -15.74 -26.95
N PRO A 572 23.93 -15.77 -27.50
CA PRO A 572 24.17 -15.98 -28.91
C PRO A 572 23.59 -17.31 -29.42
N SER A 573 23.15 -17.28 -30.68
CA SER A 573 22.66 -18.44 -31.42
C SER A 573 23.35 -18.48 -32.78
N PRO A 574 23.78 -19.66 -33.27
CA PRO A 574 24.29 -19.79 -34.65
C PRO A 574 23.16 -19.69 -35.69
N GLU A 575 21.91 -19.86 -35.27
CA GLU A 575 20.72 -19.81 -36.12
C GLU A 575 20.03 -18.44 -36.07
N LYS A 576 19.50 -17.97 -37.21
CA LYS A 576 18.55 -16.86 -37.24
C LYS A 576 17.19 -17.37 -36.75
N LEU A 577 16.82 -16.97 -35.54
CA LEU A 577 15.58 -17.43 -34.90
C LEU A 577 14.42 -16.45 -35.15
N PRO A 578 13.17 -16.94 -35.28
CA PRO A 578 11.98 -16.11 -35.23
C PRO A 578 11.92 -15.26 -33.95
N ILE A 579 11.27 -14.09 -34.01
CA ILE A 579 11.17 -13.18 -32.86
C ILE A 579 10.49 -13.84 -31.66
N THR A 580 9.49 -14.69 -31.88
CA THR A 580 8.84 -15.45 -30.81
C THR A 580 9.83 -16.33 -30.07
N ASP A 581 10.71 -17.01 -30.79
CA ASP A 581 11.67 -17.98 -30.24
C ASP A 581 12.82 -17.25 -29.55
N ARG A 582 13.24 -16.10 -30.10
CA ARG A 582 14.18 -15.17 -29.43
C ARG A 582 13.59 -14.67 -28.10
N THR A 583 12.31 -14.30 -28.08
CA THR A 583 11.61 -13.85 -26.87
C THR A 583 11.50 -14.98 -25.84
N GLU A 584 11.14 -16.18 -26.27
CA GLU A 584 11.09 -17.37 -25.40
C GLU A 584 12.47 -17.68 -24.82
N ARG A 585 13.52 -17.68 -25.64
CA ARG A 585 14.90 -17.85 -25.18
C ARG A 585 15.35 -16.77 -24.21
N ALA A 586 14.99 -15.51 -24.45
CA ALA A 586 15.29 -14.40 -23.55
C ALA A 586 14.67 -14.66 -22.17
N VAL A 587 13.42 -15.12 -22.11
CA VAL A 587 12.75 -15.48 -20.86
C VAL A 587 13.42 -16.67 -20.18
N TYR A 588 13.59 -17.79 -20.89
CA TYR A 588 14.18 -19.00 -20.30
C TYR A 588 15.61 -18.79 -19.82
N SER A 589 16.38 -17.92 -20.50
CA SER A 589 17.77 -17.60 -20.15
C SER A 589 17.90 -16.45 -19.13
N SER A 590 16.79 -15.94 -18.58
CA SER A 590 16.77 -14.83 -17.60
C SER A 590 17.47 -13.56 -18.10
N LEU A 591 17.29 -13.24 -19.39
CA LEU A 591 17.94 -12.11 -20.02
C LEU A 591 17.54 -10.76 -19.39
N ASP A 592 16.39 -10.68 -18.70
CA ASP A 592 15.99 -9.50 -17.94
C ASP A 592 16.98 -9.13 -16.81
N LEU A 593 17.76 -10.08 -16.30
CA LEU A 593 18.73 -9.82 -15.23
C LEU A 593 20.01 -9.11 -15.69
N PHE A 594 20.35 -9.21 -16.98
CA PHE A 594 21.64 -8.72 -17.50
C PHE A 594 21.58 -8.11 -18.91
N GLY A 595 20.45 -8.20 -19.59
CA GLY A 595 20.26 -7.83 -20.99
C GLY A 595 19.37 -6.62 -21.24
N ILE A 596 18.79 -6.01 -20.19
CA ILE A 596 17.97 -4.79 -20.34
C ILE A 596 18.86 -3.62 -20.76
N CYS A 597 18.54 -3.03 -21.92
CA CYS A 597 19.20 -1.85 -22.46
C CYS A 597 18.46 -0.57 -22.12
N ALA A 598 17.14 -0.60 -22.17
CA ALA A 598 16.30 0.53 -21.84
C ALA A 598 14.95 0.04 -21.33
N LYS A 599 14.31 0.86 -20.51
CA LYS A 599 12.96 0.63 -20.02
C LYS A 599 12.15 1.91 -20.11
N TYR A 600 10.94 1.78 -20.63
CA TYR A 600 9.95 2.83 -20.74
C TYR A 600 8.76 2.44 -19.86
N SER A 601 8.27 3.38 -19.06
CA SER A 601 7.04 3.23 -18.30
C SER A 601 6.21 4.48 -18.47
N TRP A 602 4.91 4.29 -18.73
CA TRP A 602 3.94 5.37 -18.86
C TRP A 602 4.37 6.47 -19.86
N GLY A 603 4.93 6.03 -21.00
CA GLY A 603 5.42 6.90 -22.06
C GLY A 603 6.73 7.64 -21.78
N LYS A 604 7.46 7.30 -20.72
CA LYS A 604 8.74 7.96 -20.40
C LYS A 604 9.85 6.93 -20.32
N LYS A 605 11.04 7.27 -20.83
CA LYS A 605 12.24 6.46 -20.61
C LYS A 605 12.66 6.62 -19.15
N ILE A 606 12.61 5.54 -18.36
CA ILE A 606 12.90 5.56 -16.92
C ILE A 606 14.23 4.92 -16.56
N TYR A 607 14.79 4.13 -17.48
CA TYR A 607 16.09 3.49 -17.33
C TYR A 607 16.73 3.32 -18.72
N GLU A 608 18.04 3.55 -18.78
CA GLU A 608 18.88 3.29 -19.94
C GLU A 608 20.25 2.85 -19.45
N ASN A 609 20.72 1.72 -19.97
CA ASN A 609 22.03 1.18 -19.69
C ASN A 609 23.01 1.73 -20.72
N LEU A 610 23.68 2.84 -20.38
CA LEU A 610 24.72 3.47 -21.18
C LEU A 610 25.99 2.60 -21.07
N GLN A 611 26.11 1.56 -21.91
CA GLN A 611 27.28 0.68 -22.13
C GLN A 611 28.41 0.75 -21.08
N GLY A 612 28.55 -0.29 -20.23
CA GLY A 612 29.83 -0.56 -19.56
C GLY A 612 29.79 -1.11 -18.14
N ASP A 613 28.63 -1.17 -17.47
CA ASP A 613 28.54 -1.80 -16.16
C ASP A 613 28.57 -3.34 -16.33
N VAL A 614 29.77 -3.86 -16.57
CA VAL A 614 30.16 -5.19 -16.14
C VAL A 614 29.92 -5.20 -14.63
N LYS A 615 28.88 -5.92 -14.19
CA LYS A 615 28.76 -6.32 -12.78
C LYS A 615 29.88 -7.26 -12.42
#